data_AF-A0A7V1QSA8-F1
#
_entry.id   AF-A0A7V1QSA8-F1
#
_cell.length_a   1.000
_cell.length_b   1.000
_cell.length_c   1.000
_cell.angle_alpha   90.00
_cell.angle_beta   90.00
_cell.angle_gamma   90.00
#
_symmetry.space_group_name_H-M   'P 1'
#
loop_
_entity.id
_entity.type
_entity.pdbx_description
1 polymer ?
#
loop_
_entity_poly.entity_id
_entity_poly.type
_entity_poly.pdbx_seq_one_letter_code
_entity_poly.pdbx_strand_id
1 'polypeptide(L)'
;MQGPTRTQVEAVYAVMRLLREDDRERGLSAEQTVLCHACQRERPALGAVRYGETVLCNGCATDYELLRLARLAPPLPVWLGG
;
A
#
# COMPACT_ATOMS: atom_id res chain seq x y z
N MET A 1 -24.18 -1.22 -6.06
CA MET A 1 -22.83 -0.74 -6.41
C MET A 1 -22.11 -1.86 -7.13
N GLN A 2 -21.46 -1.58 -8.25
CA GLN A 2 -20.57 -2.55 -8.90
C GLN A 2 -19.21 -2.48 -8.21
N GLY A 3 -18.71 -3.62 -7.74
CA GLY A 3 -17.37 -3.74 -7.15
C GLY A 3 -16.26 -3.65 -8.21
N PRO A 4 -14.99 -3.68 -7.79
CA PRO A 4 -13.87 -3.64 -8.73
C PRO A 4 -13.88 -4.89 -9.62
N THR A 5 -13.56 -4.68 -10.90
CA THR A 5 -13.37 -5.79 -11.86
C THR A 5 -12.09 -6.56 -11.54
N ARG A 6 -11.99 -7.80 -12.05
CA ARG A 6 -10.77 -8.61 -11.91
C ARG A 6 -9.53 -7.88 -12.43
N THR A 7 -9.65 -7.25 -13.60
CA THR A 7 -8.56 -6.47 -14.23
C THR A 7 -8.14 -5.28 -13.37
N GLN A 8 -9.08 -4.61 -12.70
CA GLN A 8 -8.78 -3.53 -11.77
C GLN A 8 -8.04 -4.01 -10.52
N VAL A 9 -8.43 -5.15 -9.96
CA VAL A 9 -7.71 -5.79 -8.84
C VAL A 9 -6.30 -6.20 -9.27
N GLU A 10 -6.17 -6.86 -10.43
CA GLU A 10 -4.88 -7.24 -11.01
C GLU A 10 -3.96 -6.03 -11.24
N ALA A 11 -4.51 -4.91 -11.70
CA ALA A 11 -3.76 -3.67 -11.90
C ALA A 11 -3.19 -3.12 -10.58
N VAL A 12 -3.95 -3.15 -9.48
CA VAL A 12 -3.45 -2.73 -8.16
C VAL A 12 -2.27 -3.59 -7.74
N TYR A 13 -2.40 -4.92 -7.82
CA TYR A 13 -1.29 -5.83 -7.49
C TYR A 13 -0.07 -5.63 -8.40
N ALA A 14 -0.28 -5.36 -9.69
CA ALA A 14 0.80 -5.10 -10.63
C ALA A 14 1.56 -3.81 -10.26
N VAL A 15 0.86 -2.73 -9.95
CA VAL A 15 1.46 -1.47 -9.50
C VAL A 15 2.25 -1.68 -8.21
N MET A 16 1.67 -2.37 -7.22
CA MET A 16 2.33 -2.60 -5.92
C MET A 16 3.59 -3.45 -6.06
N ARG A 17 3.63 -4.39 -7.04
CA ARG A 17 4.83 -5.14 -7.40
C ARG A 17 5.88 -4.24 -8.05
N LEU A 18 5.48 -3.41 -9.01
CA LEU A 18 6.37 -2.49 -9.70
C LEU A 18 7.04 -1.51 -8.72
N LEU A 19 6.31 -0.98 -7.75
CA LEU A 19 6.88 -0.10 -6.71
C LEU A 19 7.99 -0.81 -5.92
N ARG A 20 7.76 -2.06 -5.53
CA ARG A 20 8.75 -2.87 -4.82
C ARG A 20 9.99 -3.14 -5.67
N GLU A 21 9.80 -3.37 -6.97
CA GLU A 21 10.88 -3.62 -7.92
C GLU A 21 11.71 -2.34 -8.18
N ASP A 22 11.04 -1.21 -8.40
CA ASP A 22 11.66 0.11 -8.59
C ASP A 22 12.49 0.53 -7.37
N ASP A 23 11.97 0.34 -6.15
CA ASP A 23 12.73 0.62 -4.92
C ASP A 23 14.01 -0.23 -4.85
N ARG A 24 13.94 -1.51 -5.22
CA ARG A 24 15.10 -2.40 -5.25
C ARG A 24 16.12 -1.94 -6.31
N GLU A 25 15.65 -1.53 -7.49
CA GLU A 25 16.50 -1.01 -8.56
C GLU A 25 17.17 0.32 -8.17
N ARG A 26 16.52 1.13 -7.34
CA ARG A 26 17.08 2.35 -6.73
C ARG A 26 18.05 2.08 -5.59
N GLY A 27 18.30 0.82 -5.25
CA GLY A 27 19.27 0.42 -4.24
C GLY A 27 18.74 0.40 -2.81
N LEU A 28 17.42 0.43 -2.60
CA LEU A 28 16.88 0.14 -1.28
C LEU A 28 17.16 -1.33 -0.94
N SER A 29 17.61 -1.55 0.29
CA SER A 29 17.96 -2.88 0.76
C SER A 29 16.75 -3.58 1.39
N ALA A 30 16.76 -4.92 1.42
CA ALA A 30 15.68 -5.70 2.02
C ALA A 30 15.62 -5.56 3.56
N GLU A 31 16.71 -5.11 4.15
CA GLU A 31 16.91 -4.89 5.58
C GLU A 31 16.37 -3.53 6.04
N GLN A 32 16.18 -2.58 5.11
CA GLN A 32 15.56 -1.29 5.45
C GLN A 32 14.08 -1.50 5.75
N THR A 33 13.63 -0.91 6.86
CA THR A 33 12.25 -1.03 7.33
C THR A 33 11.56 0.33 7.46
N VAL A 34 10.23 0.32 7.44
CA VAL A 34 9.37 1.44 7.82
C VAL A 34 8.38 0.98 8.89
N LEU A 35 8.02 1.88 9.81
CA LEU A 35 6.89 1.67 10.70
C LEU A 35 5.58 1.94 9.95
N CYS A 36 4.79 0.90 9.70
CA CYS A 36 3.52 1.03 9.01
C CYS A 36 2.44 1.59 9.96
N HIS A 37 1.81 2.70 9.58
CA HIS A 37 0.74 3.31 10.39
C HIS A 37 -0.51 2.44 10.51
N ALA A 38 -0.78 1.53 9.56
CA ALA A 38 -1.95 0.66 9.62
C ALA A 38 -1.72 -0.57 10.51
N CYS A 39 -0.68 -1.37 10.24
CA CYS A 39 -0.44 -2.60 11.01
C CYS A 39 0.43 -2.41 12.26
N GLN A 40 0.97 -1.20 12.50
CA GLN A 40 1.79 -0.85 13.67
C GLN A 40 3.00 -1.78 13.87
N ARG A 41 3.60 -2.21 12.75
CA ARG A 41 4.77 -3.09 12.73
C ARG A 41 5.84 -2.54 11.81
N GLU A 42 7.10 -2.82 12.12
CA GLU A 42 8.18 -2.67 11.17
C GLU A 42 8.01 -3.65 10.02
N ARG A 43 8.05 -3.13 8.80
CA ARG A 43 7.91 -3.89 7.56
C ARG A 43 8.98 -3.45 6.59
N PRO A 44 9.34 -4.29 5.60
CA PRO A 44 10.27 -3.88 4.55
C PRO A 44 9.86 -2.54 3.93
N ALA A 45 10.83 -1.65 3.76
CA ALA A 45 10.63 -0.36 3.11
C ALA A 45 10.31 -0.51 1.61
N LEU A 46 10.74 -1.64 1.01
CA LEU A 46 10.49 -1.96 -0.39
C LEU A 46 8.99 -1.98 -0.71
N GLY A 47 8.57 -1.10 -1.61
CA GLY A 47 7.20 -0.92 -2.04
C GLY A 47 6.31 -0.27 -0.98
N ALA A 48 6.87 0.30 0.09
CA ALA A 48 6.10 1.10 1.03
C ALA A 48 5.61 2.38 0.34
N VAL A 49 4.38 2.79 0.66
CA VAL A 49 3.73 3.93 0.00
C VAL A 49 3.46 5.01 1.02
N ARG A 50 3.77 6.26 0.66
CA ARG A 50 3.50 7.44 1.45
C ARG A 50 2.28 8.19 0.89
N TYR A 51 1.27 8.36 1.73
CA TYR A 51 0.04 9.10 1.47
C TYR A 51 0.03 10.35 2.36
N GLY A 52 0.58 11.46 1.85
CA GLY A 52 0.85 12.64 2.69
C GLY A 52 1.85 12.31 3.79
N GLU A 53 1.46 12.49 5.06
CA GLU A 53 2.30 12.14 6.21
C GLU A 53 2.21 10.66 6.61
N THR A 54 1.24 9.92 6.06
CA THR A 54 1.03 8.51 6.41
C THR A 54 1.87 7.58 5.54
N VAL A 55 2.74 6.78 6.18
CA VAL A 55 3.45 5.67 5.54
C VAL A 55 2.75 4.34 5.80
N LEU A 56 2.47 3.59 4.74
CA LEU A 56 1.96 2.22 4.78
C LEU A 56 2.98 1.25 4.19
N CYS A 57 3.10 0.06 4.76
CA CYS A 57 3.81 -1.03 4.10
C CYS A 57 3.08 -1.46 2.82
N ASN A 58 3.79 -2.11 1.89
CA ASN A 58 3.24 -2.52 0.60
C ASN A 58 1.92 -3.32 0.72
N GLY A 59 1.83 -4.23 1.70
CA GLY A 59 0.60 -5.00 1.96
C GLY A 59 -0.58 -4.11 2.38
N CYS A 60 -0.42 -3.29 3.41
CA CYS A 60 -1.48 -2.39 3.87
C CYS A 60 -1.85 -1.34 2.80
N ALA A 61 -0.89 -0.86 2.01
CA ALA A 61 -1.15 0.01 0.88
C ALA A 61 -1.99 -0.70 -0.21
N THR A 62 -1.70 -1.97 -0.47
CA THR A 62 -2.49 -2.80 -1.41
C THR A 62 -3.93 -2.94 -0.92
N ASP A 63 -4.13 -3.32 0.34
CA ASP A 63 -5.48 -3.48 0.92
C ASP A 63 -6.26 -2.16 0.89
N TYR A 64 -5.60 -1.05 1.25
CA TYR A 64 -6.19 0.27 1.18
C TYR A 64 -6.66 0.62 -0.24
N GLU A 65 -5.81 0.41 -1.25
CA GLU A 65 -6.15 0.72 -2.64
C GLU A 65 -7.27 -0.17 -3.19
N LEU A 66 -7.30 -1.46 -2.82
CA LEU A 66 -8.41 -2.36 -3.18
C LEU A 66 -9.73 -1.90 -2.56
N LEU A 67 -9.73 -1.53 -1.28
CA LEU A 67 -10.91 -1.03 -0.59
C LEU A 67 -11.33 0.35 -1.12
N ARG A 68 -10.38 1.23 -1.43
CA ARG A 68 -10.64 2.56 -2.02
C ARG A 68 -11.27 2.42 -3.40
N LEU A 69 -10.75 1.51 -4.22
CA LEU A 69 -11.28 1.20 -5.53
C LEU A 69 -12.70 0.61 -5.47
N ALA A 70 -12.96 -0.21 -4.45
CA ALA A 70 -14.30 -0.71 -4.15
C ALA A 70 -15.25 0.32 -3.52
N ARG A 71 -14.77 1.55 -3.24
CA ARG A 71 -15.49 2.61 -2.51
C ARG A 71 -15.91 2.20 -1.09
N LEU A 72 -15.13 1.31 -0.48
CA LEU A 72 -15.30 0.80 0.88
C LEU A 72 -14.32 1.40 1.88
N ALA A 73 -13.19 1.96 1.40
CA ALA A 73 -12.26 2.66 2.27
C ALA A 73 -12.75 4.10 2.53
N PRO A 74 -12.84 4.54 3.80
CA PRO A 74 -12.97 5.95 4.11
C PRO A 74 -11.64 6.69 3.81
N PRO A 75 -11.58 8.03 3.94
CA PRO A 75 -10.31 8.76 3.89
C PRO A 75 -9.29 8.13 4.83
N LEU A 76 -8.02 8.15 4.42
CA LEU A 76 -6.96 7.39 5.09
C LEU A 76 -6.88 7.61 6.63
N PRO A 77 -7.04 8.84 7.18
CA PRO A 77 -7.05 9.04 8.64
C PRO A 77 -8.13 8.20 9.35
N VAL A 78 -9.32 8.12 8.77
CA VAL A 78 -10.45 7.34 9.31
C VAL A 78 -10.21 5.85 9.14
N TRP A 79 -9.57 5.43 8.04
CA TRP A 79 -9.24 4.02 7.80
C TRP A 79 -8.23 3.48 8.83
N LEU A 80 -7.37 4.35 9.36
CA LEU A 80 -6.42 4.02 10.44
C LEU A 80 -7.06 4.03 11.83
N GLY A 81 -8.37 4.32 11.95
CA GLY A 81 -9.07 4.40 13.22
C GLY A 81 -8.94 5.73 13.96
N GLY A 82 -8.62 6.82 13.25
CA GLY A 82 -8.62 8.20 13.75
C GLY A 82 -9.97 8.90 13.66
#